data_AF-A0A2V8TPS1-F1
#
_entry.id   AF-A0A2V8TPS1-F1
#
_cell.length_a   1.000
_cell.length_b   1.000
_cell.length_c   1.000
_cell.angle_alpha   90.00
_cell.angle_beta   90.00
_cell.angle_gamma   90.00
#
_symmetry.space_group_name_H-M   'P 1'
#
loop_
_entity.id
_entity.type
_entity.pdbx_description
1 polymer ?
#
loop_
_entity_poly.entity_id
_entity_poly.type
_entity_poly.pdbx_seq_one_letter_code
_entity_poly.pdbx_strand_id
1 'polypeptide(L)'
;MLTLTVCWANARSQERGNLDAASIDNFEARVAEYVKLHNTAKEKLARLTPTDAPSAIKRHEHELTREIRGMRRQARQGDIFSAGISAQFRRLIGITMKGPQAARIQDSLQRAEPVRMELQVNAVYPASVPLQSTPPSLLLNLPKLPPEVDYRVVGDKLVLRDVEANLIVDFIPHAIP
;
A
#
# COMPACT_ATOMS: atom_id res chain seq x y z
N MET A 1 23.01 -12.30 -48.88
CA MET A 1 23.40 -11.66 -47.61
C MET A 1 22.18 -11.64 -46.70
N LEU A 2 22.19 -12.47 -45.64
CA LEU A 2 21.12 -12.51 -44.64
C LEU A 2 21.28 -11.33 -43.67
N THR A 3 20.19 -10.64 -43.33
CA THR A 3 20.11 -9.75 -42.17
C THR A 3 19.09 -10.31 -41.17
N LEU A 4 19.58 -11.06 -40.19
CA LEU A 4 18.85 -11.40 -38.96
C LEU A 4 19.06 -10.26 -37.94
N THR A 5 18.08 -9.37 -37.78
CA THR A 5 18.16 -8.31 -36.75
C THR A 5 16.84 -8.05 -36.01
N VAL A 6 15.95 -9.05 -35.86
CA VAL A 6 14.69 -8.86 -35.11
C VAL A 6 14.39 -10.06 -34.18
N CYS A 7 15.22 -10.27 -33.16
CA CYS A 7 14.86 -11.20 -32.05
C CYS A 7 15.14 -10.66 -30.64
N TRP A 8 15.89 -9.57 -30.48
CA TRP A 8 16.37 -9.15 -29.15
C TRP A 8 15.45 -8.19 -28.39
N ALA A 9 14.63 -7.39 -29.10
CA ALA A 9 13.72 -6.42 -28.47
C ALA A 9 12.46 -7.06 -27.86
N ASN A 10 11.95 -8.14 -28.48
CA ASN A 10 10.76 -8.86 -28.01
C ASN A 10 11.07 -9.70 -26.76
N ALA A 11 12.22 -10.37 -26.71
CA ALA A 11 12.63 -11.16 -25.55
C ALA A 11 12.75 -10.29 -24.27
N ARG A 12 13.41 -9.13 -24.34
CA ARG A 12 13.53 -8.21 -23.20
C ARG A 12 12.19 -7.62 -22.75
N SER A 13 11.26 -7.38 -23.67
CA SER A 13 9.93 -6.85 -23.33
C SER A 13 9.06 -7.91 -22.66
N GLN A 14 9.16 -9.16 -23.12
CA GLN A 14 8.48 -10.32 -22.54
C GLN A 14 9.06 -10.71 -21.18
N GLU A 15 10.39 -10.72 -21.02
CA GLU A 15 11.05 -10.94 -19.73
C GLU A 15 10.64 -9.87 -18.69
N ARG A 16 10.59 -8.60 -19.09
CA ARG A 16 10.08 -7.51 -18.23
C ARG A 16 8.62 -7.71 -17.85
N GLY A 17 7.76 -8.05 -18.81
CA GLY A 17 6.36 -8.35 -18.53
C GLY A 17 6.18 -9.50 -17.52
N ASN A 18 7.00 -10.54 -17.63
CA ASN A 18 6.98 -11.67 -16.69
C ASN A 18 7.48 -11.28 -15.29
N LEU A 19 8.54 -10.46 -15.19
CA LEU A 19 9.05 -9.96 -13.91
C LEU A 19 8.05 -9.02 -13.22
N ASP A 20 7.35 -8.21 -14.01
CA ASP A 20 6.30 -7.32 -13.54
C ASP A 20 5.12 -8.12 -12.97
N ALA A 21 4.64 -9.14 -13.69
CA ALA A 21 3.58 -10.03 -13.23
C ALA A 21 3.97 -10.78 -11.94
N ALA A 22 5.17 -11.36 -11.91
CA ALA A 22 5.69 -12.04 -10.72
C ALA A 22 5.81 -11.11 -9.50
N SER A 23 6.07 -9.81 -9.72
CA SER A 23 6.09 -8.83 -8.63
C SER A 23 4.69 -8.54 -8.09
N ILE A 24 3.67 -8.50 -8.95
CA ILE A 24 2.29 -8.31 -8.50
C ILE A 24 1.78 -9.55 -7.75
N ASP A 25 2.02 -10.76 -8.25
CA ASP A 25 1.61 -11.99 -7.56
C ASP A 25 2.27 -12.10 -6.18
N ASN A 26 3.55 -11.73 -6.08
CA ASN A 26 4.28 -11.71 -4.81
C ASN A 26 3.72 -10.67 -3.83
N PHE A 27 3.33 -9.49 -4.34
CA PHE A 27 2.65 -8.49 -3.53
C PHE A 27 1.32 -9.00 -2.98
N GLU A 28 0.47 -9.58 -3.84
CA GLU A 28 -0.83 -10.13 -3.43
C GLU A 28 -0.68 -11.24 -2.40
N ALA A 29 0.30 -12.14 -2.57
CA ALA A 29 0.60 -13.19 -1.59
C ALA A 29 0.99 -12.62 -0.22
N ARG A 30 1.86 -11.60 -0.19
CA ARG A 30 2.30 -10.95 1.06
C ARG A 30 1.17 -10.19 1.75
N VAL A 31 0.28 -9.55 0.98
CA VAL A 31 -0.93 -8.92 1.51
C VAL A 31 -1.87 -9.97 2.08
N ALA A 32 -2.06 -11.10 1.39
CA ALA A 32 -2.90 -12.19 1.89
C ALA A 32 -2.37 -12.79 3.21
N GLU A 33 -1.05 -12.97 3.33
CA GLU A 33 -0.43 -13.38 4.60
C GLU A 33 -0.65 -12.36 5.72
N TYR A 34 -0.54 -11.07 5.41
CA TYR A 34 -0.86 -10.02 6.38
C TYR A 34 -2.33 -10.07 6.82
N VAL A 35 -3.27 -10.20 5.88
CA VAL A 35 -4.71 -10.27 6.20
C VAL A 35 -5.03 -11.51 7.03
N LYS A 36 -4.36 -12.64 6.77
CA LYS A 36 -4.48 -13.82 7.64
C LYS A 36 -4.03 -13.52 9.07
N LEU A 37 -2.90 -12.84 9.24
CA LEU A 37 -2.41 -12.40 10.56
C LEU A 37 -3.40 -11.45 11.23
N HIS A 38 -3.91 -10.45 10.50
CA HIS A 38 -4.93 -9.52 10.99
C HIS A 38 -6.15 -10.27 11.51
N ASN A 39 -6.70 -11.19 10.72
CA ASN A 39 -7.88 -11.97 11.09
C ASN A 39 -7.62 -12.86 12.31
N THR A 40 -6.44 -13.48 12.39
CA THR A 40 -6.03 -14.24 13.59
C THR A 40 -5.93 -13.35 14.83
N ALA A 41 -5.46 -12.11 14.71
CA ALA A 41 -5.43 -11.16 15.82
C ALA A 41 -6.85 -10.75 16.24
N LYS A 42 -7.74 -10.49 15.27
CA LYS A 42 -9.13 -10.12 15.50
C LYS A 42 -9.95 -11.22 16.16
N GLU A 43 -9.72 -12.48 15.81
CA GLU A 43 -10.39 -13.64 16.42
C GLU A 43 -10.11 -13.78 17.93
N LYS A 44 -8.98 -13.23 18.42
CA LYS A 44 -8.64 -13.22 19.85
C LYS A 44 -9.41 -12.17 20.64
N LEU A 45 -10.05 -11.22 19.97
CA LEU A 45 -10.76 -10.12 20.60
C LEU A 45 -12.24 -10.46 20.80
N ALA A 46 -12.84 -9.82 21.80
CA ALA A 46 -14.29 -9.82 21.92
C ALA A 46 -14.88 -9.17 20.65
N ARG A 47 -15.85 -9.83 20.03
CA ARG A 47 -16.53 -9.27 18.85
C ARG A 47 -17.20 -7.96 19.24
N LEU A 48 -16.86 -6.89 18.51
CA LEU A 48 -17.57 -5.63 18.62
C LEU A 48 -18.98 -5.84 18.03
N THR A 49 -20.00 -5.73 18.86
CA THR A 49 -21.38 -5.65 18.35
C THR A 49 -21.56 -4.33 17.60
N PRO A 50 -22.36 -4.29 16.52
CA PRO A 50 -22.63 -3.04 15.80
C PRO A 50 -23.01 -1.92 16.77
N THR A 51 -22.22 -0.85 16.77
CA THR A 51 -22.39 0.28 17.69
C THR A 51 -21.82 1.53 17.05
N ASP A 52 -22.50 2.66 17.24
CA ASP A 52 -22.01 3.98 16.82
C ASP A 52 -21.23 4.68 17.94
N ALA A 53 -21.01 4.01 19.09
CA ALA A 53 -20.30 4.58 20.23
C ALA A 53 -18.81 4.77 19.90
N PRO A 54 -18.30 6.02 19.77
CA PRO A 54 -16.93 6.25 19.32
C PRO A 54 -15.88 5.68 20.28
N SER A 55 -16.19 5.62 21.58
CA SER A 55 -15.32 5.04 22.60
C SER A 55 -15.21 3.53 22.53
N ALA A 56 -16.26 2.82 22.06
CA ALA A 56 -16.23 1.39 21.85
C ALA A 56 -15.38 1.03 20.61
N ILE A 57 -15.58 1.78 19.52
CA ILE A 57 -14.81 1.65 18.28
C ILE A 57 -13.32 1.88 18.55
N LYS A 58 -12.95 2.99 19.19
CA LYS A 58 -11.55 3.30 19.52
C LYS A 58 -10.91 2.23 20.41
N ARG A 59 -11.65 1.71 21.40
CA ARG A 59 -11.13 0.65 22.28
C ARG A 59 -10.81 -0.61 21.49
N HIS A 60 -11.70 -1.01 20.58
CA HIS A 60 -11.50 -2.16 19.71
C HIS A 60 -10.31 -1.96 18.76
N GLU A 61 -10.21 -0.80 18.10
CA GLU A 61 -9.04 -0.40 17.30
C GLU A 61 -7.74 -0.54 18.11
N HIS A 62 -7.71 -0.01 19.34
CA HIS A 62 -6.53 -0.07 20.20
C HIS A 62 -6.18 -1.50 20.63
N GLU A 63 -7.17 -2.35 20.90
CA GLU A 63 -6.97 -3.77 21.21
C GLU A 63 -6.37 -4.52 20.02
N LEU A 64 -6.96 -4.36 18.83
CA LEU A 64 -6.46 -4.98 17.60
C LEU A 64 -5.07 -4.50 17.24
N THR A 65 -4.82 -3.20 17.36
CA THR A 65 -3.49 -2.59 17.20
C THR A 65 -2.46 -3.30 18.06
N ARG A 66 -2.76 -3.52 19.36
CA ARG A 66 -1.80 -4.14 20.29
C ARG A 66 -1.50 -5.59 19.88
N GLU A 67 -2.52 -6.37 19.54
CA GLU A 67 -2.36 -7.75 19.12
C GLU A 67 -1.54 -7.88 17.83
N ILE A 68 -1.89 -7.11 16.78
CA ILE A 68 -1.15 -7.12 15.51
C ILE A 68 0.30 -6.68 15.74
N ARG A 69 0.54 -5.62 16.52
CA ARG A 69 1.91 -5.17 16.83
C ARG A 69 2.74 -6.22 17.55
N GLY A 70 2.12 -6.98 18.45
CA GLY A 70 2.74 -8.10 19.16
C GLY A 70 3.12 -9.26 18.22
N MET A 71 2.25 -9.57 17.25
CA MET A 71 2.53 -10.59 16.23
C MET A 71 3.57 -10.12 15.20
N ARG A 72 3.66 -8.81 14.96
CA ARG A 72 4.55 -8.16 13.99
C ARG A 72 5.79 -7.50 14.62
N ARG A 73 6.28 -7.98 15.76
CA ARG A 73 7.43 -7.37 16.47
C ARG A 73 8.71 -7.22 15.63
N GLN A 74 8.89 -8.06 14.62
CA GLN A 74 10.04 -8.04 13.74
C GLN A 74 9.76 -7.39 12.39
N ALA A 75 8.58 -6.82 12.18
CA ALA A 75 8.19 -6.25 10.90
C ALA A 75 9.09 -5.07 10.53
N ARG A 76 9.47 -5.03 9.24
CA ARG A 76 10.38 -4.06 8.65
C ARG A 76 9.81 -3.52 7.36
N GLN A 77 10.33 -2.37 6.96
CA GLN A 77 10.05 -1.83 5.64
C GLN A 77 10.52 -2.80 4.56
N GLY A 78 9.64 -3.06 3.57
CA GLY A 78 9.91 -3.97 2.48
C GLY A 78 9.50 -5.43 2.72
N ASP A 79 8.95 -5.74 3.89
CA ASP A 79 8.35 -7.05 4.16
C ASP A 79 7.16 -7.32 3.24
N ILE A 80 6.42 -6.28 2.82
CA ILE A 80 5.40 -6.38 1.78
C ILE A 80 5.91 -5.77 0.48
N PHE A 81 6.35 -4.52 0.51
CA PHE A 81 6.88 -3.80 -0.65
C PHE A 81 8.36 -4.08 -0.86
N SER A 82 8.72 -5.33 -1.15
CA SER A 82 10.10 -5.69 -1.49
C SER A 82 10.66 -4.81 -2.62
N ALA A 83 11.98 -4.80 -2.83
CA ALA A 83 12.61 -3.94 -3.83
C ALA A 83 11.99 -4.08 -5.24
N GLY A 84 11.69 -5.30 -5.69
CA GLY A 84 11.05 -5.56 -6.98
C GLY A 84 9.61 -5.06 -7.04
N ILE A 85 8.83 -5.30 -5.98
CA ILE A 85 7.46 -4.80 -5.86
C ILE A 85 7.46 -3.28 -5.87
N SER A 86 8.32 -2.66 -5.07
CA SER A 86 8.47 -1.21 -4.98
C SER A 86 8.82 -0.59 -6.34
N ALA A 87 9.70 -1.23 -7.13
CA ALA A 87 10.03 -0.78 -8.48
C ALA A 87 8.81 -0.83 -9.41
N GLN A 88 8.05 -1.92 -9.36
CA GLN A 88 6.85 -2.07 -10.19
C GLN A 88 5.75 -1.07 -9.81
N PHE A 89 5.53 -0.83 -8.52
CA PHE A 89 4.58 0.19 -8.06
C PHE A 89 4.97 1.60 -8.52
N ARG A 90 6.25 1.97 -8.44
CA ARG A 90 6.73 3.25 -8.98
C ARG A 90 6.49 3.37 -10.49
N ARG A 91 6.66 2.28 -11.24
CA ARG A 91 6.35 2.24 -12.67
C ARG A 91 4.86 2.48 -12.93
N LEU A 92 3.97 1.78 -12.22
CA LEU A 92 2.51 1.94 -12.35
C LEU A 92 2.06 3.36 -12.00
N ILE A 93 2.58 3.92 -10.90
CA ILE A 93 2.34 5.31 -10.51
C ILE A 93 2.85 6.25 -11.60
N GLY A 94 4.07 6.04 -12.09
CA GLY A 94 4.67 6.88 -13.13
C GLY A 94 3.91 6.88 -14.45
N ILE A 95 3.34 5.73 -14.86
CA ILE A 95 2.45 5.64 -16.02
C ILE A 95 1.20 6.49 -15.79
N THR A 96 0.60 6.38 -14.60
CA THR A 96 -0.62 7.12 -14.24
C THR A 96 -0.38 8.63 -14.20
N MET A 97 0.75 9.05 -13.63
CA MET A 97 1.20 10.44 -13.52
C MET A 97 1.62 11.07 -14.86
N LYS A 98 1.71 10.29 -15.93
CA LYS A 98 1.97 10.75 -17.31
C LYS A 98 0.78 10.54 -18.25
N GLY A 99 -0.29 9.93 -17.75
CA GLY A 99 -1.48 9.60 -18.53
C GLY A 99 -2.50 10.74 -18.58
N PRO A 100 -3.67 10.50 -19.21
CA PRO A 100 -4.74 11.50 -19.35
C PRO A 100 -5.27 12.07 -18.02
N GLN A 101 -5.00 11.40 -16.90
CA GLN A 101 -5.45 11.79 -15.57
C GLN A 101 -4.39 12.54 -14.76
N ALA A 102 -3.17 12.74 -15.31
CA ALA A 102 -2.03 13.34 -14.62
C ALA A 102 -2.37 14.67 -13.95
N ALA A 103 -2.98 15.61 -14.68
CA ALA A 103 -3.37 16.92 -14.15
C ALA A 103 -4.32 16.79 -12.95
N ARG A 104 -5.33 15.92 -13.03
CA ARG A 104 -6.28 15.69 -11.93
C ARG A 104 -5.62 15.08 -10.69
N ILE A 105 -4.66 14.18 -10.90
CA ILE A 105 -3.89 13.57 -9.80
C ILE A 105 -3.03 14.63 -9.14
N GLN A 106 -2.28 15.41 -9.93
CA GLN A 106 -1.43 16.49 -9.43
C GLN A 106 -2.25 17.53 -8.65
N ASP A 107 -3.37 18.01 -9.18
CA ASP A 107 -4.24 18.95 -8.48
C ASP A 107 -4.75 18.38 -7.15
N SER A 108 -5.10 17.09 -7.14
CA SER A 108 -5.56 16.42 -5.91
C SER A 108 -4.45 16.27 -4.88
N LEU A 109 -3.22 15.97 -5.31
CA LEU A 109 -2.06 15.84 -4.44
C LEU A 109 -1.52 17.19 -3.97
N GLN A 110 -1.66 18.26 -4.75
CA GLN A 110 -1.28 19.62 -4.35
C GLN A 110 -2.25 20.24 -3.35
N ARG A 111 -3.54 19.90 -3.45
CA ARG A 111 -4.55 20.32 -2.46
C ARG A 111 -4.42 19.58 -1.12
N ALA A 112 -3.69 18.48 -1.10
CA ALA A 112 -3.37 17.82 0.15
C ALA A 112 -2.40 18.70 0.96
N GLU A 113 -2.73 18.92 2.24
CA GLU A 113 -1.84 19.59 3.18
C GLU A 113 -0.46 18.91 3.18
N PRO A 114 0.65 19.67 3.14
CA PRO A 114 1.99 19.10 3.18
C PRO A 114 2.24 18.40 4.52
N VAL A 115 2.25 17.07 4.51
CA VAL A 115 2.59 16.27 5.70
C VAL A 115 4.03 15.79 5.60
N ARG A 116 4.92 16.39 6.40
CA ARG A 116 6.27 15.86 6.63
C ARG A 116 6.25 15.03 7.91
N MET A 117 6.27 13.71 7.74
CA MET A 117 6.22 12.76 8.84
C MET A 117 7.20 11.62 8.60
N GLU A 118 7.89 11.23 9.66
CA GLU A 118 8.65 9.98 9.70
C GLU A 118 7.68 8.82 9.87
N LEU A 119 7.62 7.95 8.86
CA LEU A 119 6.82 6.74 8.91
C LEU A 119 7.65 5.60 9.49
N GLN A 120 7.01 4.79 10.32
CA GLN A 120 7.60 3.57 10.85
C GLN A 120 6.63 2.41 10.61
N VAL A 121 7.15 1.30 10.08
CA VAL A 121 6.38 0.06 9.95
C VAL A 121 5.95 -0.42 11.33
N ASN A 122 4.72 -0.92 11.44
CA ASN A 122 4.12 -1.40 12.68
C ASN A 122 3.87 -0.28 13.73
N ALA A 123 3.91 0.99 13.31
CA ALA A 123 3.45 2.12 14.09
C ALA A 123 2.01 2.50 13.71
N VAL A 124 1.31 3.15 14.64
CA VAL A 124 -0.04 3.69 14.42
C VAL A 124 0.06 4.86 13.46
N TYR A 125 -0.86 4.91 12.49
CA TYR A 125 -1.00 6.07 11.62
C TYR A 125 -1.49 7.27 12.45
N PRO A 126 -0.74 8.39 12.53
CA PRO A 126 -1.05 9.44 13.49
C PRO A 126 -2.41 10.11 13.26
N ALA A 127 -3.18 10.26 14.33
CA ALA A 127 -4.51 10.87 14.28
C ALA A 127 -4.48 12.37 13.91
N SER A 128 -3.34 13.04 14.08
CA SER A 128 -3.13 14.44 13.70
C SER A 128 -2.97 14.64 12.20
N VAL A 129 -2.77 13.55 11.44
CA VAL A 129 -2.65 13.59 10.00
C VAL A 129 -4.00 13.22 9.41
N PRO A 130 -4.66 14.14 8.69
CA PRO A 130 -5.93 13.82 8.04
C PRO A 130 -5.78 12.57 7.18
N LEU A 131 -6.75 11.67 7.25
CA LEU A 131 -6.89 10.58 6.29
C LEU A 131 -7.26 11.21 4.94
N GLN A 132 -6.26 11.70 4.22
CA GLN A 132 -6.46 12.23 2.89
C GLN A 132 -6.82 11.07 1.96
N SER A 133 -7.93 11.24 1.24
CA SER A 133 -8.33 10.29 0.22
C SER A 133 -7.23 10.23 -0.84
N THR A 134 -6.63 9.06 -1.02
CA THR A 134 -5.75 8.81 -2.16
C THR A 134 -6.54 9.09 -3.44
N PRO A 135 -6.04 9.91 -4.38
CA PRO A 135 -6.79 10.24 -5.58
C PRO A 135 -7.27 8.96 -6.27
N PRO A 136 -8.58 8.77 -6.50
CA PRO A 136 -9.11 7.51 -7.06
C PRO A 136 -8.44 7.14 -8.38
N SER A 137 -8.10 8.16 -9.17
CA SER A 137 -7.35 8.06 -10.42
C SER A 137 -5.97 7.43 -10.27
N LEU A 138 -5.30 7.61 -9.12
CA LEU A 138 -4.03 6.96 -8.79
C LEU A 138 -4.23 5.47 -8.49
N LEU A 139 -5.36 5.10 -7.89
CA LEU A 139 -5.68 3.72 -7.52
C LEU A 139 -6.02 2.82 -8.72
N LEU A 140 -6.45 3.40 -9.85
CA LEU A 140 -6.93 2.65 -11.01
C LEU A 140 -5.91 1.66 -11.60
N ASN A 141 -4.61 1.98 -11.47
CA ASN A 141 -3.52 1.16 -12.03
C ASN A 141 -2.74 0.39 -10.95
N LEU A 142 -3.16 0.46 -9.68
CA LEU A 142 -2.54 -0.30 -8.61
C LEU A 142 -3.25 -1.64 -8.42
N PRO A 143 -2.55 -2.68 -7.91
CA PRO A 143 -3.20 -3.92 -7.52
C PRO A 143 -4.32 -3.67 -6.52
N LYS A 144 -5.45 -4.36 -6.70
CA LYS A 144 -6.59 -4.25 -5.80
C LYS A 144 -6.21 -4.76 -4.41
N LEU A 145 -6.82 -4.16 -3.39
CA LEU A 145 -6.60 -4.54 -2.00
C LEU A 145 -7.84 -5.23 -1.43
N PRO A 146 -7.66 -6.18 -0.50
CA PRO A 146 -8.74 -6.67 0.34
C PRO A 146 -9.18 -5.59 1.34
N PRO A 147 -10.40 -5.65 1.90
CA PRO A 147 -11.01 -4.57 2.68
C PRO A 147 -10.27 -4.19 3.97
N GLU A 148 -9.41 -5.07 4.49
CA GLU A 148 -8.64 -4.87 5.72
C GLU A 148 -7.50 -3.85 5.54
N VAL A 149 -7.06 -3.59 4.31
CA VAL A 149 -5.97 -2.66 4.02
C VAL A 149 -6.32 -1.65 2.93
N ASP A 150 -5.72 -0.47 3.02
CA ASP A 150 -5.83 0.56 1.99
C ASP A 150 -4.50 1.22 1.64
N TYR A 151 -4.45 1.80 0.44
CA TYR A 151 -3.37 2.68 0.05
C TYR A 151 -3.61 4.09 0.56
N ARG A 152 -2.55 4.73 1.03
CA ARG A 152 -2.50 6.14 1.40
C ARG A 152 -1.29 6.81 0.77
N VAL A 153 -1.43 8.09 0.44
CA VAL A 153 -0.30 8.93 0.02
C VAL A 153 0.03 9.87 1.17
N VAL A 154 1.28 9.84 1.62
CA VAL A 154 1.79 10.73 2.69
C VAL A 154 3.04 11.43 2.18
N GLY A 155 2.90 12.70 1.82
CA GLY A 155 3.93 13.42 1.08
C GLY A 155 4.22 12.70 -0.24
N ASP A 156 5.46 12.24 -0.41
CA ASP A 156 5.93 11.51 -1.59
C ASP A 156 5.87 9.98 -1.45
N LYS A 157 5.32 9.47 -0.35
CA LYS A 157 5.32 8.04 -0.01
C LYS A 157 3.98 7.40 -0.32
N LEU A 158 4.02 6.15 -0.78
CA LEU A 158 2.84 5.28 -0.82
C LEU A 158 2.86 4.38 0.41
N VAL A 159 1.80 4.43 1.20
CA VAL A 159 1.65 3.68 2.45
C VAL A 159 0.57 2.62 2.28
N LEU A 160 0.84 1.41 2.75
CA LEU A 160 -0.18 0.39 2.98
C LEU A 160 -0.58 0.46 4.45
N ARG A 161 -1.85 0.73 4.71
CA ARG A 161 -2.37 0.93 6.07
C ARG A 161 -3.46 -0.10 6.36
N ASP A 162 -3.47 -0.61 7.59
CA ASP A 162 -4.57 -1.39 8.13
C ASP A 162 -5.73 -0.49 8.49
N VAL A 163 -6.92 -0.79 7.97
CA VAL A 163 -8.08 0.08 8.11
C VAL A 163 -8.61 0.08 9.54
N GLU A 164 -8.73 -1.11 10.14
CA GLU A 164 -9.38 -1.31 11.44
C GLU A 164 -8.41 -1.13 12.61
N ALA A 165 -7.14 -1.51 12.44
CA ALA A 165 -6.08 -1.34 13.43
C ALA A 165 -5.32 -0.01 13.29
N ASN A 166 -5.67 0.79 12.28
CA ASN A 166 -5.03 2.08 11.97
C ASN A 166 -3.48 2.02 12.00
N LEU A 167 -2.91 0.98 11.38
CA LEU A 167 -1.49 0.64 11.48
C LEU A 167 -0.80 0.80 10.13
N ILE A 168 0.43 1.32 10.12
CA ILE A 168 1.30 1.32 8.94
C ILE A 168 1.83 -0.10 8.74
N VAL A 169 1.35 -0.77 7.70
CA VAL A 169 1.70 -2.16 7.37
C VAL A 169 3.05 -2.22 6.65
N ASP A 170 3.25 -1.33 5.68
CA ASP A 170 4.51 -1.12 4.96
C ASP A 170 4.40 0.19 4.14
N PHE A 171 5.50 0.67 3.57
CA PHE A 171 5.47 1.85 2.68
C PHE A 171 6.63 1.90 1.68
N ILE A 172 6.36 2.54 0.54
CA ILE A 172 7.32 2.85 -0.51
C ILE A 172 7.74 4.31 -0.38
N PRO A 173 9.02 4.62 -0.14
CA PRO A 173 9.52 5.99 -0.18
C PRO A 173 9.68 6.46 -1.63
N HIS A 174 9.47 7.75 -1.88
CA HIS A 174 9.60 8.36 -3.21
C HIS A 174 8.77 7.60 -4.28
N ALA A 175 7.52 7.31 -3.93
CA ALA A 175 6.58 6.63 -4.81
C ALA A 175 5.88 7.62 -5.75
N ILE A 176 5.66 8.84 -5.28
CA ILE A 176 5.03 9.92 -6.02
C ILE A 176 6.13 10.82 -6.63
N PRO A 177 6.17 11.00 -7.97
CA PRO A 177 7.14 11.86 -8.67
C PRO A 177 6.90 13.35 -8.48
#